data_AF-K7LSM9-F1
#
_entry.id   AF-K7LSM9-F1
#
_cell.length_a   1.000
_cell.length_b   1.000
_cell.length_c   1.000
_cell.angle_alpha   90.00
_cell.angle_beta   90.00
_cell.angle_gamma   90.00
#
_symmetry.space_group_name_H-M   'P 1'
#
loop_
_entity.id
_entity.type
_entity.pdbx_description
1 polymer ?
#
loop_
_entity_poly.entity_id
_entity_poly.type
_entity_poly.pdbx_seq_one_letter_code
_entity_poly.pdbx_strand_id
1 'polypeptide(L)'
;MSPVFTFIAALKGVVTLTRALIYVLAQLCIGSIIGFFILKCVMDPKLAYTYSLGGCAIDGQGANSGFKPQDALLVEFTCTFVVLFGAVTLAFDKKRSRDLGLLMVCLLVAGAMALAAFVSITLTGQASYAGVGLNPARCLGPALLHGGSLWEGHWVLWLGSFLACVVYYAVSINLAKEGLVWVDGEYDMLALGSCGNVYNTSVLKDQLEERSAGFQVQV
;
A
#
# COMPACT_ATOMS: atom_id res chain seq x y z
N MET A 1 -5.03 -3.35 -6.23
CA MET A 1 -4.32 -2.20 -6.85
C MET A 1 -4.58 -0.98 -5.98
N SER A 2 -3.56 -0.46 -5.31
CA SER A 2 -3.67 0.63 -4.34
C SER A 2 -2.50 1.60 -4.53
N PRO A 3 -2.74 2.93 -4.45
CA PRO A 3 -1.66 3.93 -4.46
C PRO A 3 -0.60 3.66 -3.40
N VAL A 4 -0.98 3.06 -2.27
CA VAL A 4 -0.11 2.65 -1.17
C VAL A 4 0.97 1.67 -1.66
N PHE A 5 0.57 0.63 -2.40
CA PHE A 5 1.50 -0.35 -2.94
C PHE A 5 2.40 0.23 -4.05
N THR A 6 1.86 1.13 -4.86
CA THR A 6 2.65 1.84 -5.86
C THR A 6 3.68 2.75 -5.21
N PHE A 7 3.30 3.45 -4.14
CA PHE A 7 4.19 4.36 -3.42
C PHE A 7 5.31 3.60 -2.72
N ILE A 8 5.02 2.50 -2.01
CA ILE A 8 6.07 1.70 -1.37
C ILE A 8 6.99 1.02 -2.40
N ALA A 9 6.46 0.58 -3.55
CA ALA A 9 7.28 0.05 -4.64
C ALA A 9 8.21 1.12 -5.22
N ALA A 10 7.78 2.38 -5.24
CA ALA A 10 8.61 3.51 -5.62
C ALA A 10 9.71 3.80 -4.58
N LEU A 11 9.35 3.78 -3.29
CA LEU A 11 10.31 3.98 -2.19
C LEU A 11 11.41 2.89 -2.19
N LYS A 12 11.04 1.62 -2.42
CA LYS A 12 11.99 0.49 -2.53
C LYS A 12 12.74 0.44 -3.87
N GLY A 13 12.56 1.41 -4.77
CA GLY A 13 13.28 1.49 -6.03
C GLY A 13 12.88 0.45 -7.09
N VAL A 14 11.77 -0.27 -6.91
CA VAL A 14 11.26 -1.26 -7.89
C VAL A 14 10.54 -0.55 -9.05
N VAL A 15 10.01 0.64 -8.80
CA VAL A 15 9.32 1.46 -9.80
C VAL A 15 9.88 2.88 -9.75
N THR A 16 10.13 3.51 -10.90
CA THR A 16 10.58 4.91 -10.94
C THR A 16 9.47 5.85 -10.46
N LEU A 17 9.84 6.98 -9.83
CA LEU A 17 8.88 7.99 -9.34
C LEU A 17 7.89 8.44 -10.44
N THR A 18 8.38 8.66 -11.66
CA THR A 18 7.53 9.04 -12.80
C THR A 18 6.50 7.96 -13.13
N ARG A 19 6.91 6.68 -13.16
CA ARG A 19 5.96 5.58 -13.37
C ARG A 19 4.97 5.45 -12.22
N ALA A 20 5.44 5.63 -10.99
CA ALA A 20 4.58 5.58 -9.81
C ALA A 20 3.49 6.65 -9.88
N LEU A 21 3.83 7.88 -10.26
CA LEU A 21 2.85 8.96 -10.45
C LEU A 21 1.84 8.62 -11.54
N ILE A 22 2.29 8.12 -12.70
CA ILE A 22 1.39 7.69 -13.79
C ILE A 22 0.45 6.58 -13.31
N TYR A 23 0.96 5.61 -12.56
CA TYR A 23 0.15 4.53 -12.01
C TYR A 23 -0.87 5.03 -10.98
N VAL A 24 -0.50 5.95 -10.10
CA VAL A 24 -1.43 6.55 -9.14
C VAL A 24 -2.52 7.33 -9.88
N LEU A 25 -2.16 8.15 -10.87
CA LEU A 25 -3.14 8.90 -11.67
C LEU A 25 -4.09 7.98 -12.45
N ALA A 26 -3.56 6.91 -13.08
CA ALA A 26 -4.39 5.94 -13.76
C ALA A 26 -5.36 5.22 -12.80
N GLN A 27 -4.89 4.85 -11.60
CA GLN A 27 -5.72 4.24 -10.57
C GLN A 27 -6.83 5.19 -10.09
N LEU A 28 -6.52 6.48 -9.91
CA LEU A 28 -7.46 7.48 -9.45
C LEU A 28 -8.48 7.86 -10.52
N CYS A 29 -8.00 8.38 -11.65
CA CYS A 29 -8.84 9.00 -12.67
C CYS A 29 -9.62 7.97 -13.48
N ILE A 30 -9.00 6.85 -13.82
CA ILE A 30 -9.58 5.86 -14.75
C ILE A 30 -10.21 4.73 -13.95
N GLY A 31 -9.46 4.12 -13.03
CA GLY A 31 -9.95 2.96 -12.30
C GLY A 31 -11.11 3.29 -11.36
N SER A 32 -10.86 4.21 -10.42
CA SER A 32 -11.82 4.48 -9.35
C SER A 32 -13.04 5.26 -9.83
N ILE A 33 -12.85 6.39 -10.50
CA ILE A 33 -13.97 7.25 -10.91
C ILE A 33 -14.89 6.52 -11.89
N ILE A 34 -14.34 5.90 -12.95
CA ILE A 34 -15.16 5.19 -13.94
C ILE A 34 -15.85 3.98 -13.31
N GLY A 35 -15.14 3.21 -12.47
CA GLY A 35 -15.71 2.04 -11.79
C GLY A 35 -16.92 2.41 -10.93
N PHE A 36 -16.78 3.42 -10.08
CA PHE A 36 -17.90 3.88 -9.24
C PHE A 36 -18.98 4.63 -10.02
N PHE A 37 -18.64 5.27 -11.15
CA PHE A 37 -19.63 5.88 -12.02
C PHE A 37 -20.53 4.81 -12.66
N ILE A 38 -19.95 3.74 -13.19
CA ILE A 38 -20.71 2.59 -13.71
C ILE A 38 -21.55 1.97 -12.59
N LEU A 39 -20.99 1.79 -11.39
CA LEU A 39 -21.75 1.30 -10.23
C LEU A 39 -22.97 2.18 -9.93
N LYS A 40 -22.80 3.51 -9.94
CA LYS A 40 -23.89 4.47 -9.74
C LYS A 40 -24.99 4.33 -10.79
N CYS A 41 -24.64 4.01 -12.03
CA CYS A 41 -25.61 3.84 -13.12
C CYS A 41 -26.39 2.52 -13.04
N VAL A 42 -25.77 1.45 -12.53
CA VAL A 42 -26.39 0.11 -12.46
C VAL A 42 -27.20 -0.08 -11.19
N MET A 43 -26.79 0.58 -10.10
CA MET A 43 -27.41 0.42 -8.79
C MET A 43 -28.65 1.30 -8.63
N ASP A 44 -29.65 0.83 -7.87
CA ASP A 44 -30.82 1.63 -7.55
C ASP A 44 -30.39 2.93 -6.82
N PRO A 45 -30.87 4.12 -7.24
CA PRO A 45 -30.51 5.39 -6.64
C PRO A 45 -30.68 5.43 -5.12
N LYS A 46 -31.68 4.73 -4.58
CA LYS A 46 -31.88 4.65 -3.11
C LYS A 46 -30.74 3.91 -2.43
N LEU A 47 -30.31 2.78 -2.97
CA LEU A 47 -29.21 2.00 -2.39
C LEU A 47 -27.88 2.73 -2.51
N ALA A 48 -27.64 3.36 -3.66
CA ALA A 48 -26.44 4.16 -3.89
C ALA A 48 -26.32 5.29 -2.86
N TYR A 49 -27.44 5.93 -2.50
CA TYR A 49 -27.47 6.98 -1.48
C TYR A 49 -27.33 6.42 -0.07
N THR A 50 -28.14 5.43 0.31
CA THR A 50 -28.13 4.86 1.67
C THR A 50 -26.76 4.27 2.05
N TYR A 51 -26.10 3.58 1.12
CA TYR A 51 -24.79 2.99 1.37
C TYR A 51 -23.63 3.86 0.89
N SER A 52 -23.89 5.08 0.41
CA SER A 52 -22.85 6.00 -0.09
C SER A 52 -21.89 5.35 -1.10
N LEU A 53 -22.43 4.51 -2.00
CA LEU A 53 -21.70 3.65 -2.94
C LEU A 53 -20.63 2.74 -2.30
N GLY A 54 -20.73 2.45 -1.00
CA GLY A 54 -19.70 1.72 -0.25
C GLY A 54 -18.43 2.53 -0.03
N GLY A 55 -18.53 3.86 -0.02
CA GLY A 55 -17.40 4.76 0.26
C GLY A 55 -16.88 4.68 1.70
N CYS A 56 -15.77 5.36 1.95
CA CYS A 56 -15.06 5.32 3.23
C CYS A 56 -15.55 6.48 4.10
N ALA A 57 -16.72 6.32 4.72
CA ALA A 57 -17.29 7.31 5.63
C ALA A 57 -16.59 7.25 6.99
N ILE A 58 -16.23 8.43 7.50
CA ILE A 58 -15.58 8.62 8.81
C ILE A 58 -16.50 9.41 9.74
N ASP A 59 -17.37 10.26 9.19
CA ASP A 59 -18.26 11.08 9.99
C ASP A 59 -19.62 10.43 10.26
N GLY A 60 -20.05 10.53 11.52
CA GLY A 60 -21.38 10.18 11.96
C GLY A 60 -22.17 11.46 12.15
N GLN A 61 -23.26 11.62 11.40
CA GLN A 61 -24.18 12.74 11.59
C GLN A 61 -24.61 12.82 13.07
N GLY A 62 -24.01 13.75 13.82
CA GLY A 62 -24.29 13.96 15.23
C GLY A 62 -23.09 14.50 16.01
N ALA A 63 -23.21 15.74 16.50
CA ALA A 63 -22.17 16.50 17.19
C ALA A 63 -21.52 15.82 18.42
N ASN A 64 -22.06 14.68 18.90
CA ASN A 64 -21.60 14.01 20.12
C ASN A 64 -21.29 12.50 19.97
N SER A 65 -21.31 11.92 18.75
CA SER A 65 -21.08 10.48 18.58
C SER A 65 -20.34 10.06 17.30
N GLY A 66 -19.77 11.01 16.55
CA GLY A 66 -18.97 10.73 15.36
C GLY A 66 -17.59 10.17 15.70
N PHE A 67 -17.12 9.22 14.88
CA PHE A 67 -15.78 8.66 14.99
C PHE A 67 -14.76 9.76 14.67
N LYS A 68 -13.90 10.12 15.63
CA LYS A 68 -13.06 11.31 15.49
C LYS A 68 -12.06 11.13 14.33
N PRO A 69 -11.77 12.17 13.54
CA PRO A 69 -10.80 12.08 12.44
C PRO A 69 -9.42 11.60 12.88
N GLN A 70 -9.00 11.95 14.11
CA GLN A 70 -7.75 11.50 14.71
C GLN A 70 -7.72 9.99 15.00
N ASP A 71 -8.85 9.41 15.44
CA ASP A 71 -8.95 7.99 15.75
C ASP A 71 -8.99 7.20 14.44
N ALA A 72 -9.68 7.73 13.43
CA ALA A 72 -9.64 7.21 12.07
C ALA A 72 -8.24 7.25 11.46
N LEU A 73 -7.47 8.30 11.73
CA LEU A 73 -6.09 8.40 11.26
C LEU A 73 -5.23 7.31 11.88
N LEU A 74 -5.38 7.09 13.19
CA LEU A 74 -4.62 6.08 13.91
C LEU A 74 -4.99 4.67 13.42
N VAL A 75 -6.27 4.39 13.20
CA VAL A 75 -6.72 3.10 12.66
C VAL A 75 -6.20 2.90 11.24
N GLU A 76 -6.34 3.90 10.36
CA GLU A 76 -5.84 3.83 8.98
C GLU A 76 -4.33 3.59 8.94
N PHE A 77 -3.57 4.34 9.75
CA PHE A 77 -2.12 4.19 9.87
C PHE A 77 -1.75 2.80 10.35
N THR A 78 -2.37 2.33 11.45
CA THR A 78 -2.01 1.06 12.09
C THR A 78 -2.35 -0.12 11.19
N CYS A 79 -3.55 -0.15 10.61
CA CYS A 79 -3.97 -1.19 9.70
C CYS A 79 -3.10 -1.22 8.42
N THR A 80 -2.81 -0.05 7.83
CA THR A 80 -1.93 0.02 6.66
C THR A 80 -0.53 -0.46 6.99
N PHE A 81 0.03 -0.04 8.13
CA PHE A 81 1.35 -0.48 8.58
C PHE A 81 1.40 -1.99 8.79
N VAL A 82 0.41 -2.60 9.45
CA VAL A 82 0.36 -4.04 9.68
C VAL A 82 0.28 -4.82 8.37
N VAL A 83 -0.52 -4.36 7.41
CA VAL A 83 -0.61 -4.99 6.08
C VAL A 83 0.72 -4.90 5.33
N LEU A 84 1.36 -3.72 5.34
CA LEU A 84 2.67 -3.54 4.71
C LEU A 84 3.74 -4.41 5.40
N PHE A 85 3.78 -4.38 6.73
CA PHE A 85 4.76 -5.10 7.51
C PHE A 85 4.60 -6.62 7.39
N GLY A 86 3.38 -7.13 7.49
CA GLY A 86 3.11 -8.57 7.46
C GLY A 86 3.13 -9.15 6.04
N ALA A 87 2.35 -8.57 5.13
CA ALA A 87 2.16 -9.16 3.80
C ALA A 87 3.20 -8.66 2.78
N VAL A 88 3.51 -7.36 2.79
CA VAL A 88 4.39 -6.78 1.77
C VAL A 88 5.87 -7.10 2.05
N THR A 89 6.27 -7.25 3.32
CA THR A 89 7.61 -7.78 3.65
C THR A 89 7.82 -9.17 3.07
N LEU A 90 6.85 -10.07 3.24
CA LEU A 90 6.90 -11.42 2.66
C LEU A 90 6.87 -11.40 1.13
N ALA A 91 6.13 -10.45 0.54
CA ALA A 91 6.07 -10.28 -0.91
C ALA A 91 7.39 -9.80 -1.52
N PHE A 92 8.14 -8.95 -0.82
CA PHE A 92 9.43 -8.43 -1.30
C PHE A 92 10.64 -9.28 -0.90
N ASP A 93 10.47 -10.30 -0.06
CA ASP A 93 11.53 -11.29 0.20
C ASP A 93 11.68 -12.18 -1.05
N LYS A 94 12.83 -12.06 -1.71
CA LYS A 94 13.10 -12.71 -3.01
C LYS A 94 13.10 -14.24 -2.88
N LYS A 95 13.53 -14.78 -1.73
CA LYS A 95 13.55 -16.22 -1.47
C LYS A 95 12.11 -16.69 -1.25
N ARG A 96 11.40 -16.04 -0.33
CA ARG A 96 10.03 -16.42 0.03
C ARG A 96 9.05 -16.25 -1.13
N SER A 97 9.15 -15.16 -1.88
CA SER A 97 8.26 -14.89 -3.02
C SER A 97 8.46 -15.89 -4.16
N ARG A 98 9.68 -16.39 -4.39
CA ARG A 98 9.92 -17.42 -5.40
C ARG A 98 9.33 -18.77 -4.99
N ASP A 99 9.47 -19.13 -3.72
CA ASP A 99 8.96 -20.40 -3.20
C ASP A 99 7.42 -20.41 -3.12
N LEU A 100 6.79 -19.28 -2.77
CA LEU A 100 5.33 -19.17 -2.68
C LEU A 100 4.65 -19.03 -4.04
N GLY A 101 5.31 -18.39 -5.00
CA GLY A 101 4.72 -18.04 -6.29
C GLY A 101 3.75 -16.85 -6.23
N LEU A 102 3.47 -16.27 -7.40
CA LEU A 102 2.71 -15.02 -7.53
C LEU A 102 1.29 -15.12 -6.96
N LEU A 103 0.60 -16.24 -7.19
CA LEU A 103 -0.76 -16.45 -6.69
C LEU A 103 -0.83 -16.39 -5.17
N MET A 104 0.10 -17.03 -4.46
CA MET A 104 0.09 -17.00 -3.00
C MET A 104 0.46 -15.63 -2.45
N VAL A 105 1.39 -14.91 -3.07
CA VAL A 105 1.69 -13.53 -2.68
C VAL A 105 0.43 -12.65 -2.80
N CYS A 106 -0.30 -12.76 -3.91
CA CYS A 106 -1.56 -12.05 -4.09
C CYS A 106 -2.61 -12.43 -3.03
N LEU A 107 -2.74 -13.72 -2.70
CA LEU A 107 -3.66 -14.18 -1.65
C LEU A 107 -3.27 -13.69 -0.26
N LEU A 108 -1.98 -13.66 0.06
CA LEU A 108 -1.48 -13.14 1.34
C LEU A 108 -1.78 -11.65 1.49
N VAL A 109 -1.52 -10.85 0.45
CA VAL A 109 -1.82 -9.41 0.49
C VAL A 109 -3.33 -9.17 0.54
N ALA A 110 -4.12 -9.87 -0.27
CA ALA A 110 -5.57 -9.74 -0.27
C ALA A 110 -6.18 -10.17 1.07
N GLY A 111 -5.74 -11.30 1.62
CA GLY A 111 -6.15 -11.81 2.92
C GLY A 111 -5.79 -10.87 4.06
N ALA A 112 -4.58 -10.30 4.04
CA ALA A 112 -4.16 -9.31 5.04
C ALA A 112 -5.03 -8.04 4.98
N MET A 113 -5.34 -7.54 3.78
CA MET A 113 -6.24 -6.39 3.64
C MET A 113 -7.67 -6.70 4.09
N ALA A 114 -8.21 -7.87 3.72
CA ALA A 114 -9.54 -8.28 4.14
C ALA A 114 -9.63 -8.43 5.67
N LEU A 115 -8.61 -9.03 6.29
CA LEU A 115 -8.53 -9.18 7.74
C LEU A 115 -8.41 -7.82 8.43
N ALA A 116 -7.52 -6.94 7.95
CA ALA A 116 -7.37 -5.60 8.50
C ALA A 116 -8.68 -4.80 8.41
N ALA A 117 -9.41 -4.91 7.29
CA ALA A 117 -10.71 -4.28 7.14
C ALA A 117 -11.75 -4.83 8.13
N PHE A 118 -11.87 -6.15 8.21
CA PHE A 118 -12.78 -6.81 9.15
C PHE A 118 -12.50 -6.45 10.60
N VAL A 119 -11.22 -6.49 11.01
CA VAL A 119 -10.78 -6.13 12.35
C VAL A 119 -11.06 -4.66 12.63
N SER A 120 -10.76 -3.75 11.69
CA SER A 120 -11.01 -2.31 11.89
C SER A 120 -12.48 -1.99 12.15
N ILE A 121 -13.39 -2.60 11.39
CA ILE A 121 -14.84 -2.41 11.53
C ILE A 121 -15.31 -2.99 12.87
N THR A 122 -14.88 -4.21 13.18
CA THR A 122 -15.30 -4.91 14.40
C THR A 122 -14.80 -4.23 15.67
N LEU A 123 -13.54 -3.76 15.68
CA LEU A 123 -12.96 -3.07 16.83
C LEU A 123 -13.54 -1.67 17.04
N THR A 124 -13.80 -0.94 15.96
CA THR A 124 -14.37 0.41 16.07
C THR A 124 -15.83 0.34 16.49
N GLY A 125 -16.58 -0.65 16.00
CA GLY A 125 -17.96 -0.91 16.42
C GLY A 125 -18.96 0.23 16.16
N GLN A 126 -18.54 1.29 15.46
CA GLN A 126 -19.38 2.45 15.19
C GLN A 126 -20.04 2.34 13.82
N ALA A 127 -21.37 2.49 13.78
CA ALA A 127 -22.14 2.42 12.53
C ALA A 127 -21.75 3.51 11.52
N SER A 128 -21.21 4.63 12.00
CA SER A 128 -20.74 5.74 11.17
C SER A 128 -19.37 5.50 10.52
N TYR A 129 -18.64 4.49 10.98
CA TYR A 129 -17.35 4.13 10.41
C TYR A 129 -17.52 3.00 9.40
N ALA A 130 -17.29 3.31 8.12
CA ALA A 130 -17.44 2.34 7.02
C ALA A 130 -16.29 1.32 6.95
N GLY A 131 -15.28 1.44 7.82
CA GLY A 131 -14.07 0.62 7.80
C GLY A 131 -12.87 1.36 7.23
N VAL A 132 -11.71 0.73 7.43
CA VAL A 132 -10.42 1.22 6.94
C VAL A 132 -10.40 1.30 5.42
N GLY A 133 -9.76 2.33 4.87
CA GLY A 133 -9.60 2.51 3.45
C GLY A 133 -8.58 1.55 2.84
N LEU A 134 -7.36 1.51 3.40
CA LEU A 134 -6.12 0.83 2.91
C LEU A 134 -5.71 1.20 1.46
N ASN A 135 -6.54 2.00 0.80
CA ASN A 135 -6.49 2.32 -0.60
C ASN A 135 -7.20 3.65 -0.84
N PRO A 136 -6.46 4.77 -0.81
CA PRO A 136 -7.04 6.08 -1.02
C PRO A 136 -7.77 6.21 -2.35
N ALA A 137 -7.31 5.52 -3.42
CA ALA A 137 -8.01 5.53 -4.70
C ALA A 137 -9.41 4.90 -4.61
N ARG A 138 -9.56 3.78 -3.89
CA ARG A 138 -10.88 3.15 -3.65
C ARG A 138 -11.84 4.09 -2.94
N CYS A 139 -11.34 4.87 -1.98
CA CYS A 139 -12.17 5.81 -1.23
C CYS A 139 -12.48 7.09 -2.02
N LEU A 140 -11.63 7.50 -2.96
CA LEU A 140 -11.79 8.75 -3.69
C LEU A 140 -12.99 8.72 -4.66
N GLY A 141 -13.22 7.60 -5.36
CA GLY A 141 -14.29 7.48 -6.35
C GLY A 141 -15.69 7.80 -5.80
N PRO A 142 -16.13 7.14 -4.71
CA PRO A 142 -17.40 7.43 -4.04
C PRO A 142 -17.44 8.86 -3.50
N ALA A 143 -16.33 9.34 -2.93
CA ALA A 143 -16.26 10.68 -2.35
C ALA A 143 -16.46 11.77 -3.41
N LEU A 144 -15.93 11.60 -4.62
CA LEU A 144 -16.14 12.52 -5.75
C LEU A 144 -17.56 12.43 -6.33
N LEU A 145 -18.14 11.23 -6.41
CA LEU A 145 -19.44 11.01 -7.08
C LEU A 145 -20.66 11.26 -6.18
N HIS A 146 -20.50 11.09 -4.87
CA HIS A 146 -21.55 11.28 -3.88
C HIS A 146 -21.40 12.60 -3.13
N GLY A 147 -20.18 13.06 -2.88
CA GLY A 147 -19.90 14.26 -2.09
C GLY A 147 -20.39 14.15 -0.64
N GLY A 148 -20.42 15.27 0.06
CA GLY A 148 -20.93 15.35 1.43
C GLY A 148 -20.00 14.76 2.49
N SER A 149 -20.57 14.00 3.44
CA SER A 149 -19.85 13.47 4.61
C SER A 149 -18.69 12.51 4.27
N LEU A 150 -18.65 11.96 3.05
CA LEU A 150 -17.52 11.14 2.59
C LEU A 150 -16.27 11.96 2.30
N TRP A 151 -16.44 13.26 2.04
CA TRP A 151 -15.32 14.18 1.86
C TRP A 151 -14.78 14.67 3.20
N GLU A 152 -15.65 14.76 4.21
CA GLU A 152 -15.26 15.15 5.57
C GLU A 152 -14.42 14.05 6.22
N GLY A 153 -13.12 14.31 6.35
CA GLY A 153 -12.13 13.34 6.84
C GLY A 153 -11.45 12.54 5.73
N HIS A 154 -11.78 12.72 4.45
CA HIS A 154 -11.13 11.97 3.36
C HIS A 154 -9.60 12.10 3.35
N TRP A 155 -9.08 13.27 3.72
CA TRP A 155 -7.65 13.55 3.84
C TRP A 155 -6.92 12.59 4.78
N VAL A 156 -7.62 12.08 5.80
CA VAL A 156 -7.09 11.15 6.80
C VAL A 156 -6.66 9.84 6.15
N LEU A 157 -7.41 9.38 5.15
CA LEU A 157 -7.15 8.13 4.43
C LEU A 157 -5.85 8.22 3.64
N TRP A 158 -5.60 9.38 3.03
CA TRP A 158 -4.36 9.67 2.31
C TRP A 158 -3.18 9.82 3.27
N LEU A 159 -3.33 10.67 4.28
CA LEU A 159 -2.24 10.97 5.21
C LEU A 159 -1.85 9.74 6.02
N GLY A 160 -2.81 9.02 6.59
CA GLY A 160 -2.57 7.80 7.36
C GLY A 160 -1.88 6.73 6.53
N SER A 161 -2.36 6.49 5.30
CA SER A 161 -1.77 5.51 4.39
C SER A 161 -0.33 5.87 3.97
N PHE A 162 -0.08 7.13 3.60
CA PHE A 162 1.26 7.55 3.18
C PHE A 162 2.24 7.58 4.36
N LEU A 163 1.80 8.02 5.53
CA LEU A 163 2.64 8.03 6.73
C LEU A 163 3.03 6.59 7.11
N ALA A 164 2.10 5.64 7.03
CA ALA A 164 2.38 4.23 7.24
C ALA A 164 3.40 3.68 6.23
N CYS A 165 3.34 4.10 4.95
CA CYS A 165 4.35 3.73 3.96
C CYS A 165 5.75 4.24 4.30
N VAL A 166 5.86 5.51 4.72
CA VAL A 166 7.15 6.13 5.07
C VAL A 166 7.75 5.44 6.29
N VAL A 167 6.94 5.19 7.33
CA VAL A 167 7.38 4.48 8.54
C VAL A 167 7.76 3.04 8.22
N TYR A 168 6.96 2.32 7.43
CA TYR A 168 7.30 0.96 6.99
C TYR A 168 8.60 0.93 6.20
N TYR A 169 8.81 1.86 5.26
CA TYR A 169 10.07 1.96 4.53
C TYR A 169 11.25 2.16 5.48
N ALA A 170 11.15 3.11 6.40
CA ALA A 170 12.18 3.39 7.42
C ALA A 170 12.46 2.18 8.33
N VAL A 171 11.44 1.41 8.71
CA VAL A 171 11.63 0.18 9.49
C VAL A 171 12.28 -0.91 8.63
N SER A 172 11.86 -1.05 7.37
CA SER A 172 12.37 -2.10 6.46
C SER A 172 13.85 -1.93 6.11
N ILE A 173 14.34 -0.69 5.98
CA ILE A 173 15.77 -0.41 5.75
C ILE A 173 16.62 -0.74 6.99
N ASN A 174 16.05 -0.59 8.20
CA ASN A 174 16.75 -0.91 9.44
C ASN A 174 16.79 -2.43 9.67
N LEU A 175 15.71 -3.14 9.36
CA LEU A 175 15.63 -4.61 9.43
C LEU A 175 16.52 -5.30 8.38
N ALA A 176 16.79 -4.66 7.24
CA ALA A 176 17.66 -5.20 6.21
C ALA A 176 19.07 -5.55 6.73
N LYS A 177 19.52 -4.92 7.83
CA LYS A 177 20.80 -5.26 8.47
C LYS A 177 20.83 -6.66 9.08
N GLU A 178 19.68 -7.30 9.30
CA GLU A 178 19.58 -8.60 9.98
C GLU A 178 19.29 -9.81 9.07
N GLY A 179 19.46 -9.69 7.74
CA GLY A 179 19.54 -10.88 6.86
C GLY A 179 18.34 -11.16 5.93
N LEU A 180 17.48 -10.16 5.67
CA LEU A 180 16.48 -10.25 4.61
C LEU A 180 17.09 -9.85 3.25
N VAL A 181 17.01 -10.75 2.26
CA VAL A 181 17.41 -10.46 0.88
C VAL A 181 16.21 -9.90 0.12
N TRP A 182 16.15 -8.58 0.06
CA TRP A 182 15.11 -7.86 -0.67
C TRP A 182 15.27 -8.02 -2.19
N VAL A 183 14.17 -7.88 -2.92
CA VAL A 183 14.23 -7.64 -4.37
C VAL A 183 15.07 -6.39 -4.62
N ASP A 184 16.13 -6.54 -5.42
CA ASP A 184 17.02 -5.44 -5.80
C ASP A 184 16.23 -4.39 -6.58
N GLY A 185 16.04 -3.20 -5.99
CA GLY A 185 15.47 -2.05 -6.67
C GLY A 185 16.56 -1.30 -7.45
N GLU A 186 16.38 -1.14 -8.76
CA GLU A 186 17.34 -0.42 -9.61
C GLU A 186 17.50 1.07 -9.21
N TYR A 187 16.54 1.64 -8.48
CA TYR A 187 16.47 3.07 -8.17
C TYR A 187 16.19 3.37 -6.69
N ASP A 188 16.76 2.60 -5.76
CA ASP A 188 16.48 2.81 -4.33
C ASP A 188 16.80 4.26 -3.92
N MET A 189 15.86 4.99 -3.31
CA MET A 189 15.98 6.45 -3.12
C MET A 189 17.20 6.84 -2.25
N LEU A 190 17.68 5.94 -1.40
CA LEU A 190 18.92 6.14 -0.63
C LEU A 190 20.20 5.91 -1.45
N ALA A 191 20.15 5.14 -2.54
CA ALA A 191 21.29 4.99 -3.44
C ALA A 191 21.60 6.31 -4.18
N LEU A 192 20.59 7.15 -4.42
CA LEU A 192 20.77 8.50 -4.96
C LEU A 192 21.45 9.48 -3.99
N GLY A 193 21.36 9.24 -2.67
CA GLY A 193 22.06 10.03 -1.66
C GLY A 193 23.51 9.58 -1.41
N SER A 194 23.86 8.35 -1.82
CA SER A 194 25.19 7.77 -1.64
C SER A 194 25.91 7.65 -2.97
N CYS A 195 26.22 8.79 -3.59
CA CYS A 195 27.17 8.87 -4.70
C CYS A 195 28.61 8.68 -4.17
N GLY A 196 28.89 7.51 -3.60
CA GLY A 196 30.20 7.21 -3.01
C GLY A 196 30.55 5.72 -2.85
N ASN A 197 29.57 4.80 -2.78
CA ASN A 197 29.86 3.39 -2.45
C ASN A 197 29.34 2.33 -3.44
N VAL A 198 28.59 2.71 -4.48
CA VAL A 198 28.03 1.74 -5.45
C VAL A 198 29.10 1.12 -6.35
N TYR A 199 30.24 1.79 -6.56
CA TYR A 199 31.34 1.25 -7.37
C TYR A 199 32.09 0.07 -6.75
N ASN A 200 32.08 -0.09 -5.43
CA ASN A 200 32.82 -1.19 -4.78
C ASN A 200 32.05 -2.51 -4.79
N THR A 201 30.70 -2.48 -4.81
CA THR A 201 29.89 -3.69 -4.68
C THR A 201 29.71 -4.43 -6.02
N SER A 202 29.76 -3.73 -7.16
CA SER A 202 29.73 -4.36 -8.48
C SER A 202 31.05 -5.08 -8.80
N VAL A 203 32.19 -4.45 -8.49
CA VAL A 203 33.52 -5.05 -8.71
C VAL A 203 33.74 -6.29 -7.84
N LEU A 204 33.22 -6.32 -6.60
CA LEU A 204 33.34 -7.48 -5.73
C LEU A 204 32.46 -8.67 -6.17
N LYS A 205 31.30 -8.41 -6.80
CA LYS A 205 30.43 -9.47 -7.35
C LYS A 205 31.04 -10.11 -8.60
N ASP A 206 31.59 -9.30 -9.50
CA ASP A 206 32.26 -9.82 -10.71
C ASP A 206 33.50 -10.66 -10.33
N GLN A 207 34.26 -10.25 -9.30
CA GLN A 207 35.40 -11.01 -8.79
C GLN A 207 35.03 -12.31 -8.07
N LEU A 208 33.82 -12.41 -7.48
CA LEU A 208 33.33 -13.64 -6.86
C LEU A 208 32.74 -14.63 -7.88
N GLU A 209 32.08 -14.15 -8.94
CA GLU A 209 31.61 -15.02 -10.03
C GLU A 209 32.76 -15.58 -10.87
N GLU A 210 33.82 -14.80 -11.15
CA GLU A 210 35.05 -15.33 -11.79
C GLU A 210 35.72 -16.42 -10.95
N ARG A 211 35.73 -16.27 -9.62
CA ARG A 211 36.38 -17.24 -8.72
C ARG A 211 35.58 -18.54 -8.55
N SER A 212 34.26 -18.50 -8.69
CA SER A 212 33.40 -19.70 -8.68
C SER A 212 33.37 -20.42 -10.04
N ALA A 213 33.50 -19.71 -11.15
CA ALA A 213 33.62 -20.32 -12.48
C ALA A 213 34.98 -21.06 -12.67
N GLY A 214 36.05 -20.57 -12.04
CA GLY A 214 37.37 -21.20 -12.08
C GLY A 214 37.52 -22.50 -11.29
N PHE A 215 36.59 -22.84 -10.39
CA PHE A 215 36.67 -24.03 -9.52
C PHE A 215 35.85 -25.22 -10.03
N GLN A 216 35.17 -25.11 -11.17
CA GLN A 216 34.34 -26.19 -11.76
C GLN A 216 34.99 -26.90 -12.97
N VAL A 217 36.28 -26.68 -13.21
CA VAL A 217 37.04 -27.37 -14.27
C VAL A 217 38.37 -27.89 -13.72
N GLN A 218 38.34 -28.82 -12.76
CA GLN A 218 39.46 -29.72 -12.42
C GLN A 218 38.97 -30.82 -11.44
N VAL A 219 38.16 -31.76 -11.93
CA VAL A 219 38.07 -33.16 -11.44
C VAL A 219 37.68 -34.06 -12.61
#